data_AF-A0A1H7HD08-F1
#
_entry.id   AF-A0A1H7HD08-F1
#
_cell.length_a   1.000
_cell.length_b   1.000
_cell.length_c   1.000
_cell.angle_alpha   90.00
_cell.angle_beta   90.00
_cell.angle_gamma   90.00
#
_symmetry.space_group_name_H-M   'P 1'
#
loop_
_entity.id
_entity.type
_entity.pdbx_description
1 polymer ?
#
loop_
_entity_poly.entity_id
_entity_poly.type
_entity_poly.pdbx_seq_one_letter_code
_entity_poly.pdbx_strand_id
1 'polypeptide(L)' 'MIDCGHALPVSQQVRLVGIARSSAYYRARPVNEVDQRLMRRIDELHLE' A
#
# COMPACT_ATOMS: atom_id res chain seq x y z
N MET A 1 6.15 9.63 -3.35
CA MET A 1 6.89 8.38 -3.63
C MET A 1 8.05 8.31 -2.66
N ILE A 2 8.26 7.19 -1.96
CA ILE A 2 9.41 6.99 -1.06
C ILE A 2 10.53 6.34 -1.87
N ASP A 3 11.74 6.85 -1.76
CA ASP A 3 12.91 6.37 -2.51
C ASP A 3 14.13 6.24 -1.59
N CYS A 4 14.70 5.04 -1.49
CA CYS A 4 15.88 4.78 -0.68
C CYS A 4 17.17 5.40 -1.24
N GLY A 5 17.20 5.76 -2.53
CA GLY A 5 18.33 6.46 -3.17
C GLY A 5 18.26 7.98 -3.07
N HIS A 6 17.20 8.52 -2.48
CA HIS A 6 16.99 9.95 -2.38
C HIS A 6 17.89 10.61 -1.31
N ALA A 7 18.18 11.90 -1.49
CA ALA A 7 19.07 12.66 -0.59
C ALA A 7 18.54 12.76 0.85
N LEU A 8 17.21 12.75 1.05
CA LEU A 8 16.61 12.72 2.37
C LEU A 8 16.50 11.29 2.90
N PRO A 9 16.76 11.04 4.20
CA PRO A 9 16.52 9.74 4.81
C PRO A 9 15.06 9.30 4.68
N VAL A 10 14.82 7.98 4.57
CA VAL A 10 13.47 7.39 4.49
C VAL A 10 12.56 7.88 5.63
N SER A 11 13.10 8.05 6.84
CA SER A 11 12.37 8.60 8.00
C SER A 11 11.84 10.02 7.78
N GLN A 12 12.57 10.87 7.05
CA GLN A 12 12.14 12.21 6.71
C GLN A 12 11.12 12.19 5.57
N GLN A 13 11.31 11.34 4.57
CA GLN A 13 10.37 11.19 3.46
C GLN A 13 8.99 10.70 3.93
N VAL A 14 8.93 9.69 4.80
CA VAL A 14 7.63 9.20 5.33
C VAL A 14 6.91 10.24 6.17
N ARG A 15 7.66 11.08 6.91
CA ARG A 15 7.10 12.20 7.66
C ARG A 15 6.49 13.27 6.76
N LEU A 16 7.14 13.58 5.63
CA LEU A 16 6.64 14.56 4.66
C LEU A 16 5.34 14.10 3.97
N VAL A 17 5.20 12.80 3.71
CA VAL A 17 4.03 12.21 3.05
C VAL A 17 2.94 11.80 4.04
N GLY A 18 3.19 11.89 5.35
CA GLY A 18 2.21 11.58 6.40
C GLY A 18 1.89 10.08 6.53
N ILE A 19 2.83 9.20 6.18
CA ILE A 19 2.65 7.74 6.32
C ILE A 19 3.53 7.19 7.43
N ALA A 20 3.12 6.04 7.98
CA ALA A 20 3.95 5.32 8.94
C ALA A 20 5.25 4.83 8.29
N ARG A 21 6.35 4.84 9.05
CA ARG A 21 7.64 4.34 8.58
C ARG A 21 7.59 2.85 8.21
N SER A 22 6.78 2.07 8.91
CA SER A 22 6.53 0.65 8.58
C SER A 22 5.96 0.47 7.17
N SER A 23 5.09 1.37 6.73
CA SER A 23 4.48 1.34 5.40
C SER A 23 5.51 1.52 4.28
N ALA A 24 6.60 2.25 4.52
CA ALA A 24 7.68 2.39 3.54
C ALA A 24 8.47 1.10 3.31
N TYR A 25 8.48 0.18 4.28
CA TYR A 25 9.13 -1.12 4.16
C TYR A 25 8.18 -2.23 3.71
N TYR A 26 6.88 -1.96 3.68
CA TYR A 26 5.90 -2.92 3.23
C TYR A 26 5.97 -3.05 1.70
N ARG A 27 6.25 -4.26 1.22
CA ARG A 27 6.15 -4.60 -0.19
C ARG A 27 4.80 -5.24 -0.44
N ALA A 28 3.95 -4.55 -1.21
CA ALA A 28 2.67 -5.09 -1.64
C ALA A 28 2.90 -6.45 -2.33
N ARG A 29 2.17 -7.47 -1.86
CA ARG A 29 2.15 -8.78 -2.49
C ARG A 29 0.96 -8.85 -3.44
N PRO A 30 1.10 -9.45 -4.64
CA PRO A 30 -0.03 -9.68 -5.50
C PRO A 30 -1.04 -10.59 -4.80
N VAL A 31 -2.31 -10.25 -4.91
CA VAL A 31 -3.43 -11.08 -4.45
C VAL A 31 -3.68 -12.16 -5.50
N ASN A 32 -4.03 -13.38 -5.07
CA ASN A 32 -4.46 -14.44 -5.99
C ASN A 32 -5.67 -13.96 -6.79
N GLU A 33 -5.71 -14.22 -8.10
CA GLU A 33 -6.83 -13.82 -8.95
C GLU A 33 -8.18 -14.35 -8.48
N VAL A 34 -8.22 -15.57 -7.94
CA VAL A 34 -9.45 -16.17 -7.40
C VAL A 34 -9.93 -15.37 -6.19
N ASP A 35 -9.02 -15.07 -5.26
CA ASP A 35 -9.35 -14.29 -4.08
C ASP A 35 -9.75 -12.85 -4.45
N GLN A 36 -9.10 -12.26 -5.46
CA GLN A 36 -9.45 -10.93 -5.95
C GLN A 36 -10.84 -10.89 -6.58
N ARG A 37 -11.23 -11.93 -7.33
CA ARG A 37 -12.60 -12.04 -7.89
C ARG A 37 -13.64 -12.17 -6.77
N LEU A 38 -13.33 -12.94 -5.72
CA LEU A 38 -14.21 -13.07 -4.57
C LEU A 38 -14.39 -11.71 -3.86
N MET A 39 -13.31 -10.98 -3.58
CA MET A 39 -13.37 -9.66 -2.95
C MET A 39 -14.25 -8.69 -3.75
N ARG A 40 -14.06 -8.62 -5.08
CA ARG A 40 -14.89 -7.76 -5.94
C ARG A 40 -16.37 -8.13 -5.88
N ARG A 41 -16.69 -9.43 -5.85
CA ARG A 41 -18.07 -9.90 -5.75
C ARG A 41 -18.71 -9.53 -4.41
N ILE A 42 -17.92 -9.55 -3.33
CA ILE A 42 -18.38 -9.10 -2.01
C ILE A 42 -18.66 -7.60 -2.04
N ASP A 43 -17.73 -6.80 -2.58
CA ASP A 43 -17.91 -5.34 -2.68
C ASP A 43 -19.19 -4.99 -3.46
N GLU A 44 -19.42 -5.64 -4.62
CA GLU A 44 -20.64 -5.47 -5.43
C GLU A 44 -21.94 -5.71 -4.64
N LEU A 45 -21.93 -6.66 -3.70
CA LEU A 45 -23.13 -7.02 -2.93
C LEU A 45 -23.39 -6.08 -1.73
N HIS A 46 -22.39 -5.32 -1.29
CA HIS A 46 -22.48 -4.47 -0.09
C HIS A 46 -22.56 -2.96 -0.40
N LEU A 47 -22.48 -2.59 -1.69
CA LEU A 47 -22.49 -1.20 -2.15
C LEU A 47 -23.86 -0.73 -2.69
N GLU A 48 -24.94 -1.47 -2.41
CA GLU A 48 -26.35 -1.04 -2.63
C GLU A 48 -27.00 -0.48 -1.36
#